data_AF-A0A2I2KT79-F1
#
_entry.id   AF-A0A2I2KT79-F1
#
_cell.length_a   1.000
_cell.length_b   1.000
_cell.length_c   1.000
_cell.angle_alpha   90.00
_cell.angle_beta   90.00
_cell.angle_gamma   90.00
#
_symmetry.space_group_name_H-M   'P 1'
#
loop_
_entity.id
_entity.type
_entity.pdbx_description
1 polymer ?
#
loop_
_entity_poly.entity_id
_entity_poly.type
_entity_poly.pdbx_seq_one_letter_code
_entity_poly.pdbx_strand_id
1 'polypeptide(L)'
;MRDRHPRLSQDRAVERKLKTDLVAGLRTSAQPGVSDVEAAYGLARLAQRELTAFGTDGGKVLADDEIALVLRGLRGVLGRFDIPFNPPFRDFGGFYGYWKRAGMSGAGGWGARSGYLTGLFEPVFTALDEREDELVRRQSMRGVDGEIKNIIFASIGPKPRIVLVDAMNNRIKVERNEESCLVYDQPLDESGLTWGQLVGWWRTKTPQGDGTRQPVRDKIL
;
A
#
# COMPACT_ATOMS: atom_id res chain seq x y z
N MET A 1 52.40 -23.52 -19.82
CA MET A 1 51.26 -24.27 -19.23
C MET A 1 50.24 -23.24 -18.79
N ARG A 2 49.08 -23.17 -19.46
CA ARG A 2 48.02 -22.20 -19.16
C ARG A 2 46.98 -22.85 -18.26
N ASP A 3 46.85 -22.33 -17.06
CA ASP A 3 45.79 -22.67 -16.12
C ASP A 3 44.43 -22.39 -16.74
N ARG A 4 43.63 -23.44 -16.89
CA ARG A 4 42.26 -23.37 -17.36
C ARG A 4 41.36 -23.63 -16.15
N HIS A 5 41.13 -22.59 -15.36
CA HIS A 5 40.06 -22.59 -14.37
C HIS A 5 38.71 -22.80 -15.09
N PRO A 6 37.92 -23.82 -14.73
CA PRO A 6 36.56 -23.93 -15.24
C PRO A 6 35.73 -22.82 -14.58
N ARG A 7 35.18 -21.91 -15.39
CA ARG A 7 34.15 -20.98 -14.95
C ARG A 7 32.93 -21.80 -14.54
N LEU A 8 32.60 -21.79 -13.25
CA LEU A 8 31.35 -22.29 -12.72
C LEU A 8 30.22 -21.43 -13.28
N SER A 9 29.66 -21.84 -14.42
CA SER A 9 28.35 -21.38 -14.87
C SER A 9 27.29 -22.09 -14.02
N GLN A 10 27.17 -21.71 -12.75
CA GLN A 10 25.98 -21.98 -11.98
C GLN A 10 24.99 -20.86 -12.27
N ASP A 11 24.39 -20.93 -13.45
CA ASP A 11 23.14 -20.23 -13.71
C ASP A 11 22.08 -20.99 -12.91
N ARG A 12 21.89 -20.58 -11.66
CA ARG A 12 20.93 -21.19 -10.73
C ARG A 12 19.55 -20.78 -11.22
N ALA A 13 19.00 -21.55 -12.16
CA ALA A 13 17.58 -21.55 -12.44
C ALA A 13 16.87 -21.95 -11.15
N VAL A 14 16.48 -20.95 -10.36
CA VAL A 14 15.61 -21.16 -9.20
C VAL A 14 14.31 -21.72 -9.77
N GLU A 15 14.05 -23.00 -9.50
CA GLU A 15 12.82 -23.66 -9.88
C GLU A 15 11.65 -22.86 -9.27
N ARG A 16 10.96 -22.07 -10.11
CA ARG A 16 9.85 -21.21 -9.69
C ARG A 16 8.63 -22.08 -9.42
N LYS A 17 8.57 -22.67 -8.23
CA LYS A 17 7.41 -23.40 -7.72
C LYS A 17 6.45 -22.47 -6.99
N LEU A 18 5.15 -22.60 -7.28
CA LEU A 18 4.10 -21.92 -6.54
C LEU A 18 4.05 -22.50 -5.11
N LYS A 19 4.03 -21.62 -4.10
CA LYS A 19 3.83 -22.02 -2.71
C LYS A 19 2.34 -22.18 -2.42
N THR A 20 1.78 -23.35 -2.73
CA THR A 20 0.36 -23.65 -2.59
C THR A 20 -0.17 -23.44 -1.17
N ASP A 21 0.58 -23.85 -0.14
CA ASP A 21 0.19 -23.68 1.27
C ASP A 21 0.06 -22.20 1.65
N LEU A 22 0.95 -21.35 1.14
CA LEU A 22 0.91 -19.90 1.37
C LEU A 22 -0.34 -19.28 0.72
N VAL A 23 -0.65 -19.66 -0.52
CA VAL A 23 -1.84 -19.18 -1.23
C VAL A 23 -3.13 -19.65 -0.53
N ALA A 24 -3.15 -20.89 -0.04
CA ALA A 24 -4.28 -21.41 0.72
C ALA A 24 -4.46 -20.70 2.07
N GLY A 25 -3.37 -20.39 2.77
CA GLY A 25 -3.35 -19.71 4.07
C GLY A 25 -3.73 -18.22 4.01
N LEU A 26 -3.41 -17.53 2.91
CA LEU A 26 -3.80 -16.13 2.68
C LEU A 26 -5.32 -15.93 2.70
N ARG A 27 -6.10 -16.98 2.41
CA ARG A 27 -7.57 -16.95 2.46
C ARG A 27 -8.11 -16.82 3.88
N THR A 28 -7.50 -17.48 4.86
CA THR A 28 -8.06 -17.63 6.21
C THR A 28 -7.60 -16.54 7.18
N SER A 29 -6.39 -16.00 7.01
CA SER A 29 -5.88 -14.93 7.87
C SER A 29 -4.84 -14.07 7.14
N ALA A 30 -4.63 -12.85 7.61
CA ALA A 30 -3.46 -12.06 7.25
C ALA A 30 -2.19 -12.83 7.64
N GLN A 31 -1.19 -12.86 6.76
CA GLN A 31 0.09 -13.53 7.05
C GLN A 31 1.04 -12.53 7.73
N PRO A 32 1.82 -12.95 8.75
CA PRO A 32 2.80 -12.07 9.38
C PRO A 32 3.78 -11.52 8.34
N GLY A 33 3.84 -10.20 8.20
CA GLY A 33 4.81 -9.51 7.34
C GLY A 33 4.44 -9.36 5.87
N VAL A 34 3.24 -9.77 5.43
CA VAL A 34 2.73 -9.47 4.08
C VAL A 34 1.40 -8.75 4.21
N SER A 35 1.29 -7.55 3.62
CA SER A 35 0.01 -6.83 3.65
C SER A 35 -1.02 -7.54 2.76
N ASP A 36 -2.30 -7.51 3.14
CA ASP A 36 -3.36 -8.11 2.34
C ASP A 36 -3.47 -7.46 0.94
N VAL A 37 -3.11 -6.18 0.81
CA VAL A 37 -3.05 -5.45 -0.47
C VAL A 37 -1.95 -6.01 -1.36
N GLU A 38 -0.75 -6.20 -0.81
CA GLU A 38 0.40 -6.75 -1.54
C GLU A 38 0.17 -8.21 -1.97
N ALA A 39 -0.43 -9.01 -1.09
CA ALA A 39 -0.86 -10.37 -1.42
C ALA A 39 -1.89 -10.39 -2.55
N ALA A 40 -2.90 -9.51 -2.50
CA ALA A 40 -3.90 -9.38 -3.55
C ALA A 40 -3.27 -8.98 -4.89
N TYR A 41 -2.35 -8.01 -4.87
CA TYR A 41 -1.65 -7.54 -6.06
C TYR A 41 -0.83 -8.66 -6.71
N GLY A 42 -0.07 -9.41 -5.91
CA GLY A 42 0.71 -10.55 -6.37
C GLY A 42 -0.15 -11.64 -7.01
N LEU A 43 -1.28 -11.99 -6.38
CA LEU A 43 -2.22 -12.99 -6.90
C LEU A 43 -2.95 -12.51 -8.17
N ALA A 44 -3.38 -11.23 -8.22
CA ALA A 44 -4.03 -10.64 -9.38
C ALA A 44 -3.10 -10.63 -10.59
N ARG A 45 -1.86 -10.16 -10.41
CA ARG A 45 -0.84 -10.13 -11.46
C ARG A 45 -0.47 -11.53 -11.95
N LEU A 46 -0.34 -12.49 -11.03
CA LEU A 46 -0.08 -13.89 -11.39
C LEU A 46 -1.24 -14.46 -12.22
N ALA A 47 -2.49 -14.31 -11.76
CA ALA A 47 -3.65 -14.83 -12.45
C ALA A 47 -3.82 -14.20 -13.85
N GLN A 48 -3.73 -12.88 -13.96
CA GLN A 48 -3.88 -12.19 -15.25
C GLN A 48 -2.81 -12.64 -16.25
N ARG A 49 -1.54 -12.75 -15.82
CA ARG A 49 -0.44 -13.19 -16.68
C ARG A 49 -0.68 -14.60 -17.22
N GLU A 50 -0.99 -15.55 -16.33
CA GLU A 50 -1.17 -16.95 -16.72
C GLU A 50 -2.40 -17.16 -17.61
N LEU A 51 -3.53 -16.49 -17.29
CA LEU A 51 -4.73 -16.55 -18.12
C LEU A 51 -4.51 -15.88 -19.49
N THR A 52 -3.78 -14.77 -19.53
CA THR A 52 -3.46 -14.10 -20.80
C THR A 52 -2.60 -15.00 -21.66
N ALA A 53 -1.48 -15.51 -21.15
CA ALA A 53 -0.61 -16.42 -21.89
C ALA A 53 -1.40 -17.62 -22.43
N PHE A 54 -2.21 -18.26 -21.57
CA PHE A 54 -3.03 -19.40 -22.00
C PHE A 54 -4.03 -19.03 -23.10
N GLY A 55 -4.60 -17.82 -23.04
CA GLY A 55 -5.53 -17.30 -24.03
C GLY A 55 -4.90 -16.80 -25.32
N THR A 56 -3.62 -16.47 -25.36
CA THR A 56 -3.01 -15.87 -26.56
C THR A 56 -2.18 -16.86 -27.37
N ASP A 57 -1.27 -17.57 -26.70
CA ASP A 57 -0.33 -18.50 -27.35
C ASP A 57 -0.41 -19.93 -26.79
N GLY A 58 -1.34 -20.18 -25.86
CA GLY A 58 -1.50 -21.48 -25.19
C GLY A 58 -0.45 -21.74 -24.10
N GLY A 59 0.46 -20.78 -23.86
CA GLY A 59 1.50 -20.87 -22.85
C GLY A 59 0.91 -20.76 -21.44
N LYS A 60 1.30 -21.66 -20.55
CA LYS A 60 1.01 -21.55 -19.12
C LYS A 60 2.10 -22.25 -18.33
N VAL A 61 2.47 -21.65 -17.21
CA VAL A 61 3.42 -22.25 -16.27
C VAL A 61 2.65 -23.03 -15.21
N LEU A 62 1.50 -22.50 -14.77
CA LEU A 62 0.67 -23.15 -13.76
C LEU A 62 -0.11 -24.34 -14.32
N ALA A 63 -0.28 -25.34 -13.46
CA ALA A 63 -1.28 -26.39 -13.62
C ALA A 63 -2.70 -25.84 -13.40
N ASP A 64 -3.71 -26.63 -13.79
CA ASP A 64 -5.12 -26.21 -13.75
C ASP A 64 -5.65 -26.05 -12.32
N ASP A 65 -5.21 -26.91 -11.40
CA ASP A 65 -5.48 -26.84 -9.97
C ASP A 65 -4.74 -25.67 -9.29
N GLU A 66 -3.51 -25.36 -9.73
CA GLU A 66 -2.74 -24.22 -9.23
C GLU A 66 -3.40 -22.88 -9.58
N ILE A 67 -3.83 -22.68 -10.83
CA ILE A 67 -4.55 -21.44 -11.19
C ILE A 67 -5.90 -21.36 -10.45
N ALA A 68 -6.57 -22.50 -10.22
CA ALA A 68 -7.79 -22.54 -9.43
C ALA A 68 -7.57 -22.12 -7.98
N LEU A 69 -6.43 -22.51 -7.40
CA LEU A 69 -6.02 -22.09 -6.07
C LEU A 69 -5.71 -20.58 -6.03
N VAL A 70 -5.00 -20.06 -7.03
CA VAL A 70 -4.69 -18.62 -7.16
C VAL A 70 -5.98 -17.80 -7.28
N LEU A 71 -6.91 -18.17 -8.17
CA LEU A 71 -8.18 -17.46 -8.36
C LEU A 71 -9.06 -17.50 -7.11
N ARG A 72 -9.05 -18.62 -6.38
CA ARG A 72 -9.78 -18.75 -5.10
C ARG A 72 -9.13 -17.91 -4.00
N GLY A 73 -7.80 -17.92 -3.91
CA GLY A 73 -7.05 -17.10 -2.97
C GLY A 73 -7.30 -15.62 -3.22
N LEU A 74 -7.20 -15.19 -4.48
CA LEU A 74 -7.46 -13.82 -4.90
C LEU A 74 -8.87 -13.37 -4.50
N ARG A 75 -9.90 -14.18 -4.80
CA ARG A 75 -11.27 -13.87 -4.37
C ARG A 75 -11.40 -13.74 -2.84
N GLY A 76 -10.73 -14.60 -2.09
CA GLY A 76 -10.74 -14.56 -0.63
C GLY A 76 -10.11 -13.28 -0.07
N VAL A 77 -8.99 -12.85 -0.63
CA VAL A 77 -8.29 -11.63 -0.19
C VAL A 77 -9.06 -10.38 -0.65
N LEU A 78 -9.51 -10.32 -1.90
CA LEU A 78 -10.31 -9.20 -2.41
C LEU A 78 -11.64 -9.02 -1.68
N GLY A 79 -12.24 -10.11 -1.19
CA GLY A 79 -13.45 -10.05 -0.36
C GLY A 79 -13.27 -9.28 0.95
N ARG A 80 -12.04 -9.17 1.49
CA ARG A 80 -11.75 -8.34 2.68
C ARG A 80 -11.78 -6.84 2.38
N PHE A 81 -11.62 -6.48 1.11
CA PHE A 81 -11.63 -5.10 0.64
C PHE A 81 -12.97 -4.69 0.01
N ASP A 82 -13.95 -5.59 -0.01
CA ASP A 82 -15.23 -5.45 -0.72
C ASP A 82 -15.05 -5.22 -2.24
N ILE A 83 -13.99 -5.79 -2.82
CA ILE A 83 -13.71 -5.70 -4.25
C ILE A 83 -14.32 -6.92 -4.96
N PRO A 84 -15.33 -6.74 -5.84
CA PRO A 84 -15.97 -7.85 -6.52
C PRO A 84 -15.03 -8.48 -7.56
N PHE A 85 -14.78 -9.78 -7.45
CA PHE A 85 -14.00 -10.54 -8.42
C PHE A 85 -14.63 -11.91 -8.70
N ASN A 86 -15.49 -11.94 -9.71
CA ASN A 86 -16.34 -13.08 -10.04
C ASN A 86 -16.23 -13.47 -11.53
N PRO A 87 -15.06 -13.96 -11.98
CA PRO A 87 -14.96 -14.51 -13.33
C PRO A 87 -15.94 -15.70 -13.53
N PRO A 88 -16.48 -15.90 -14.75
CA PRO A 88 -17.39 -16.99 -15.09
C PRO A 88 -16.68 -18.35 -15.26
N PHE A 89 -15.46 -18.47 -14.73
CA PHE A 89 -14.62 -19.65 -14.74
C PHE A 89 -13.81 -19.73 -13.46
N ARG A 90 -13.29 -20.93 -13.17
CA ARG A 90 -12.56 -21.21 -11.94
C ARG A 90 -11.13 -21.68 -12.17
N ASP A 91 -10.79 -22.01 -13.41
CA ASP A 91 -9.56 -22.67 -13.84
C ASP A 91 -9.36 -22.44 -15.36
N PHE A 92 -8.30 -23.00 -15.97
CA PHE A 92 -8.05 -22.85 -17.40
C PHE A 92 -9.09 -23.58 -18.24
N GLY A 93 -9.53 -24.78 -17.81
CA GLY A 93 -10.56 -25.55 -18.52
C GLY A 93 -11.89 -24.78 -18.63
N GLY A 94 -12.30 -24.14 -17.55
CA GLY A 94 -13.47 -23.27 -17.47
C GLY A 94 -13.31 -22.01 -18.31
N PHE A 95 -12.12 -21.39 -18.30
CA PHE A 95 -11.84 -20.22 -19.13
C PHE A 95 -11.90 -20.56 -20.62
N TYR A 96 -11.31 -21.69 -21.02
CA TYR A 96 -11.42 -22.24 -22.37
C TYR A 96 -12.89 -22.51 -22.76
N GLY A 97 -13.66 -23.13 -21.87
CA GLY A 97 -15.08 -23.37 -22.07
C GLY A 97 -15.87 -22.08 -22.26
N TYR A 98 -15.60 -21.07 -21.43
CA TYR A 98 -16.23 -19.74 -21.51
C TYR A 98 -15.90 -19.05 -22.83
N TRP A 99 -14.62 -18.95 -23.22
CA TRP A 99 -14.24 -18.21 -24.42
C TRP A 99 -14.82 -18.83 -25.70
N LYS A 100 -15.06 -20.16 -25.70
CA LYS A 100 -15.65 -20.85 -26.85
C LYS A 100 -17.09 -20.44 -27.02
N ARG A 101 -17.85 -20.45 -25.91
CA ARG A 101 -19.25 -20.02 -25.89
C ARG A 101 -19.40 -18.53 -26.18
N ALA A 102 -18.43 -17.72 -25.76
CA ALA A 102 -18.40 -16.28 -26.01
C ALA A 102 -17.90 -15.91 -27.43
N GLY A 103 -17.69 -16.88 -28.32
CA GLY A 103 -17.31 -16.61 -29.72
C GLY A 103 -15.87 -16.13 -29.92
N MET A 104 -15.00 -16.21 -28.91
CA MET A 104 -13.66 -15.64 -28.95
C MET A 104 -12.62 -16.58 -29.59
N SER A 105 -13.02 -17.59 -30.38
CA SER A 105 -12.11 -18.60 -30.94
C SER A 105 -11.63 -18.30 -32.37
N GLY A 106 -12.29 -17.37 -33.08
CA GLY A 106 -12.00 -17.04 -34.48
C GLY A 106 -10.85 -16.06 -34.70
N ALA A 107 -10.73 -15.54 -35.91
CA ALA A 107 -9.79 -14.48 -36.26
C ALA A 107 -9.98 -13.26 -35.32
N GLY A 108 -8.88 -12.75 -34.75
CA GLY A 108 -8.94 -11.70 -33.72
C GLY A 108 -9.31 -12.19 -32.31
N GLY A 109 -9.56 -13.49 -32.13
CA GLY A 109 -9.93 -14.08 -30.84
C GLY A 109 -8.89 -13.89 -29.74
N TRP A 110 -7.59 -13.84 -30.09
CA TRP A 110 -6.52 -13.51 -29.14
C TRP A 110 -6.74 -12.13 -28.50
N GLY A 111 -7.06 -11.12 -29.32
CA GLY A 111 -7.32 -9.76 -28.87
C GLY A 111 -8.59 -9.69 -28.03
N ALA A 112 -9.65 -10.42 -28.42
CA ALA A 112 -10.88 -10.51 -27.63
C ALA A 112 -10.64 -11.13 -26.23
N ARG A 113 -9.83 -12.19 -26.14
CA ARG A 113 -9.49 -12.86 -24.88
C ARG A 113 -8.62 -11.97 -23.99
N SER A 114 -7.58 -11.35 -24.56
CA SER A 114 -6.74 -10.40 -23.81
C SER A 114 -7.54 -9.18 -23.35
N GLY A 115 -8.38 -8.60 -24.21
CA GLY A 115 -9.23 -7.46 -23.86
C GLY A 115 -10.24 -7.78 -22.77
N TYR A 116 -10.85 -8.97 -22.81
CA TYR A 116 -11.72 -9.45 -21.74
C TYR A 116 -10.97 -9.57 -20.40
N LEU A 117 -9.77 -10.15 -20.40
CA LEU A 117 -8.96 -10.29 -19.19
C LEU A 117 -8.48 -8.92 -18.68
N THR A 118 -8.10 -7.99 -19.56
CA THR A 118 -7.80 -6.61 -19.16
C THR A 118 -9.01 -5.98 -18.47
N GLY A 119 -10.19 -6.00 -19.10
CA GLY A 119 -11.40 -5.43 -18.49
C GLY A 119 -11.85 -6.11 -17.19
N LEU A 120 -11.51 -7.39 -17.00
CA LEU A 120 -11.79 -8.12 -15.76
C LEU A 120 -10.83 -7.72 -14.62
N PHE A 121 -9.56 -7.49 -14.91
CA PHE A 121 -8.52 -7.27 -13.90
C PHE A 121 -8.19 -5.78 -13.67
N GLU A 122 -8.42 -4.91 -14.64
CA GLU A 122 -8.14 -3.47 -14.52
C GLU A 122 -8.87 -2.83 -13.33
N PRO A 123 -10.19 -3.03 -13.11
CA PRO A 123 -10.86 -2.50 -11.93
C PRO A 123 -10.28 -3.02 -10.61
N VAL A 124 -9.76 -4.25 -10.61
CA VAL A 124 -9.11 -4.84 -9.43
C VAL A 124 -7.80 -4.11 -9.13
N PHE A 125 -6.94 -3.89 -10.14
CA PHE A 125 -5.69 -3.15 -9.95
C PHE A 125 -5.94 -1.71 -9.53
N THR A 126 -6.86 -1.00 -10.19
CA THR A 126 -7.24 0.37 -9.78
C THR A 126 -7.66 0.42 -8.31
N ALA A 127 -8.53 -0.50 -7.89
CA ALA A 127 -8.98 -0.54 -6.50
C ALA A 127 -7.85 -0.88 -5.52
N LEU A 128 -6.89 -1.74 -5.90
CA LEU A 128 -5.74 -2.06 -5.06
C LEU A 128 -4.75 -0.90 -4.97
N ASP A 129 -4.48 -0.21 -6.08
CA ASP A 129 -3.61 0.97 -6.13
C ASP A 129 -4.18 2.09 -5.25
N GLU A 130 -5.50 2.34 -5.30
CA GLU A 130 -6.17 3.31 -4.43
C GLU A 130 -6.04 2.96 -2.93
N ARG A 131 -6.06 1.67 -2.58
CA ARG A 131 -5.87 1.22 -1.20
C ARG A 131 -4.42 1.32 -0.77
N GLU A 132 -3.47 1.03 -1.66
CA GLU A 132 -2.04 1.23 -1.39
C GLU A 132 -1.76 2.72 -1.14
N ASP A 133 -2.26 3.60 -2.01
CA ASP A 133 -2.19 5.05 -1.84
C ASP A 133 -2.78 5.53 -0.51
N GLU A 134 -3.93 4.99 -0.11
CA GLU A 134 -4.55 5.33 1.18
C GLU A 134 -3.70 4.87 2.37
N LEU A 135 -3.09 3.68 2.30
CA LEU A 135 -2.18 3.20 3.34
C LEU A 135 -0.93 4.08 3.42
N VAL A 136 -0.35 4.43 2.27
CA VAL A 136 0.81 5.33 2.20
C VAL A 136 0.45 6.73 2.71
N ARG A 137 -0.72 7.27 2.37
CA ARG A 137 -1.20 8.56 2.91
C ARG A 137 -1.40 8.50 4.42
N ARG A 138 -2.04 7.45 4.95
CA ARG A 138 -2.19 7.26 6.40
C ARG A 138 -0.85 7.14 7.11
N GLN A 139 0.11 6.45 6.53
CA GLN A 139 1.48 6.35 7.04
C GLN A 139 2.29 7.63 6.86
N SER A 140 1.96 8.50 5.90
CA SER A 140 2.64 9.79 5.72
C SER A 140 2.07 10.86 6.65
N MET A 141 0.78 10.78 6.96
CA MET A 141 0.12 11.62 7.95
C MET A 141 0.48 11.23 9.38
N ARG A 142 0.94 10.00 9.62
CA ARG A 142 1.36 9.51 10.93
C ARG A 142 2.89 9.41 10.95
N GLY A 143 3.58 9.81 12.01
CA GLY A 143 5.03 9.56 12.11
C GLY A 143 5.34 8.05 12.15
N VAL A 144 6.63 7.68 12.23
CA VAL A 144 7.07 6.27 12.33
C VAL A 144 6.35 5.47 13.44
N ASP A 145 5.87 6.16 14.48
CA ASP A 145 5.14 5.58 15.61
C ASP A 145 3.60 5.65 15.49
N GLY A 146 3.06 6.11 14.36
CA GLY A 146 1.60 6.15 14.15
C GLY A 146 0.90 7.44 14.61
N GLU A 147 1.62 8.41 15.18
CA GLU A 147 1.04 9.67 15.68
C GLU A 147 1.57 10.89 14.89
N ILE A 148 0.73 11.90 14.65
CA ILE A 148 1.19 13.21 14.17
C ILE A 148 2.00 13.84 15.30
N LYS A 149 3.32 13.97 15.11
CA LYS A 149 4.20 14.39 16.21
C LYS A 149 4.30 15.90 16.45
N ASN A 150 4.12 16.75 15.44
CA ASN A 150 4.39 18.19 15.60
C ASN A 150 3.53 19.08 14.68
N ILE A 151 2.90 20.11 15.26
CA ILE A 151 2.38 21.29 14.56
C ILE A 151 2.95 22.52 15.26
N ILE A 152 3.78 23.29 14.55
CA ILE A 152 4.36 24.53 15.04
C ILE A 152 3.80 25.70 14.24
N PHE A 153 3.18 26.64 14.94
CA PHE A 153 2.81 27.91 14.35
C PHE A 153 3.97 28.88 14.53
N ALA A 154 4.44 29.39 13.39
CA ALA A 154 5.59 30.26 13.33
C ALA A 154 5.41 31.49 14.24
N SER A 155 6.52 31.87 14.85
CA SER A 155 6.64 32.84 15.92
C SER A 155 5.79 34.11 15.76
N ILE A 156 5.20 34.56 16.86
CA ILE A 156 4.55 35.89 16.99
C ILE A 156 5.57 37.00 17.35
N GLY A 157 6.85 36.74 17.13
CA GLY A 157 7.99 37.59 17.48
C GLY A 157 9.25 37.20 16.70
N PRO A 158 10.45 37.12 17.32
CA PRO A 158 11.68 36.76 16.63
C PRO A 158 11.63 35.36 16.00
N LYS A 159 12.21 35.20 14.79
CA LYS A 159 12.23 33.90 14.09
C LYS A 159 12.91 32.82 14.95
N PRO A 160 12.28 31.67 15.19
CA PRO A 160 12.87 30.62 16.01
C PRO A 160 13.95 29.86 15.27
N ARG A 161 14.93 29.37 16.02
CA ARG A 161 15.94 28.43 15.50
C ARG A 161 15.49 27.02 15.84
N ILE A 162 14.98 26.30 14.85
CA ILE A 162 14.52 24.92 15.00
C ILE A 162 15.57 24.00 14.40
N VAL A 163 15.92 22.94 15.12
CA VAL A 163 16.84 21.90 14.67
C VAL A 163 16.14 20.55 14.69
N LEU A 164 16.42 19.71 13.70
CA LEU A 164 15.95 18.32 13.66
C LEU A 164 16.97 17.46 14.40
N VAL A 165 16.60 16.96 15.59
CA VAL A 165 17.50 16.16 16.44
C VAL A 165 17.43 14.68 16.10
N ASP A 166 16.32 14.24 15.51
CA ASP A 166 16.16 12.90 14.93
C ASP A 166 15.23 13.00 13.72
N ALA A 167 15.79 12.78 12.52
CA ALA A 167 15.04 12.86 11.27
C ALA A 167 14.12 11.67 11.04
N MET A 168 14.48 10.49 11.53
CA MET A 168 13.70 9.27 11.35
C MET A 168 12.44 9.33 12.21
N ASN A 169 12.56 9.83 13.44
CA ASN A 169 11.44 9.94 14.36
C ASN A 169 10.76 11.32 14.36
N ASN A 170 11.15 12.19 13.43
CA ASN A 170 10.68 13.57 13.31
C ASN A 170 10.72 14.35 14.64
N ARG A 171 11.78 14.14 15.44
CA ARG A 171 12.01 14.91 16.68
C ARG A 171 12.73 16.20 16.36
N ILE A 172 12.14 17.30 16.78
CA ILE A 172 12.68 18.65 16.61
C ILE A 172 12.98 19.26 17.98
N LYS A 173 13.86 20.26 17.99
CA LYS A 173 14.14 21.08 19.18
C LYS A 173 14.15 22.54 18.76
N VAL A 174 13.52 23.41 19.54
CA VAL A 174 13.69 24.86 19.39
C VAL A 174 14.91 25.26 20.20
N GLU A 175 15.99 25.68 19.53
CA GLU A 175 17.21 26.14 20.19
C GLU A 175 17.14 27.60 20.63
N ARG A 176 16.34 28.44 19.95
CA ARG A 176 16.22 29.89 20.24
C ARG A 176 14.84 30.41 19.93
N ASN A 177 14.43 31.40 20.73
CA ASN A 177 13.17 32.14 20.61
C ASN A 177 11.93 31.23 20.76
N GLU A 178 12.04 30.17 21.56
CA GLU A 178 10.94 29.24 21.84
C GLU A 178 9.76 29.93 22.51
N GLU A 179 10.04 30.91 23.38
CA GLU A 179 9.04 31.75 24.02
C GLU A 179 8.19 32.54 23.02
N SER A 180 8.69 32.77 21.80
CA SER A 180 7.92 33.43 20.75
C SER A 180 7.14 32.46 19.86
N CYS A 181 7.35 31.15 20.02
CA CYS A 181 6.67 30.10 19.28
C CYS A 181 5.34 29.71 19.92
N LEU A 182 4.45 29.20 19.08
CA LEU A 182 3.18 28.64 19.50
C LEU A 182 3.16 27.18 19.09
N VAL A 183 3.21 26.31 20.10
CA VAL A 183 3.24 24.86 19.92
C VAL A 183 1.85 24.33 20.22
N TYR A 184 1.22 23.71 19.23
CA TYR A 184 -0.06 23.05 19.41
C TYR A 184 0.18 21.71 20.13
N ASP A 185 -0.35 21.61 21.34
CA ASP A 185 -0.09 20.52 22.30
C ASP A 185 -1.31 19.60 22.53
N GLN A 186 -2.38 19.78 21.76
CA GLN A 186 -3.61 19.00 21.90
C GLN A 186 -3.60 17.75 21.00
N PRO A 187 -4.28 16.66 21.41
CA PRO A 187 -4.45 15.48 20.57
C PRO A 187 -5.13 15.82 19.25
N LEU A 188 -4.65 15.21 18.17
CA LEU A 188 -5.27 15.29 16.85
C LEU A 188 -6.15 14.07 16.64
N ASP A 189 -7.36 14.29 16.14
CA ASP A 189 -8.29 13.21 15.81
C ASP A 189 -8.00 12.65 14.40
N GLU A 190 -8.74 11.61 13.97
CA GLU A 190 -8.57 10.99 12.65
C GLU A 190 -8.85 11.96 11.48
N SER A 191 -9.56 13.06 11.73
CA SER A 191 -9.83 14.12 10.75
C SER A 191 -8.77 15.23 10.72
N GLY A 192 -7.77 15.16 11.61
CA GLY A 192 -6.67 16.12 11.72
C GLY A 192 -7.04 17.33 12.59
N LEU A 193 -6.57 18.52 12.18
CA LEU A 193 -6.84 19.79 12.88
C LEU A 193 -7.78 20.66 12.05
N THR A 194 -9.03 20.80 12.47
CA THR A 194 -9.96 21.74 11.84
C THR A 194 -9.61 23.19 12.18
N TRP A 195 -9.97 24.12 11.28
CA TRP A 195 -9.80 25.56 11.54
C TRP A 195 -10.51 26.02 12.81
N GLY A 196 -11.70 25.47 13.12
CA GLY A 196 -12.44 25.76 14.34
C GLY A 196 -11.71 25.34 15.61
N GLN A 197 -11.15 24.12 15.63
CA GLN A 197 -10.31 23.62 16.73
C GLN A 197 -9.05 24.50 16.90
N LEU A 198 -8.40 24.89 15.81
CA LEU A 198 -7.22 25.75 15.84
C LEU A 198 -7.53 27.14 16.42
N VAL A 199 -8.59 27.81 15.93
CA VAL A 199 -9.01 29.12 16.44
C VAL A 199 -9.46 29.03 17.90
N GLY A 200 -10.17 27.96 18.27
CA GLY A 200 -10.55 27.69 19.65
C GLY A 200 -9.34 27.59 20.57
N TRP A 201 -8.35 26.77 20.20
CA TRP A 201 -7.09 26.65 20.92
C TRP A 201 -6.34 27.99 20.99
N TRP A 202 -6.22 28.73 19.89
CA TRP A 202 -5.53 30.03 19.85
C TRP A 202 -6.08 31.02 20.87
N ARG A 203 -7.41 31.09 21.00
CA ARG A 203 -8.10 31.94 21.99
C ARG A 203 -7.77 31.56 23.44
N THR A 204 -7.49 30.29 23.72
CA THR A 204 -7.07 29.88 25.08
C THR A 204 -5.65 30.35 25.44
N LYS A 205 -4.77 30.47 24.45
CA LYS A 205 -3.36 30.90 24.64
C LYS A 205 -3.20 32.43 24.62
N THR A 206 -4.21 33.16 24.14
CA THR A 206 -4.26 34.64 24.19
C THR A 206 -5.49 35.10 24.98
N PRO A 207 -5.39 35.20 26.33
CA PRO A 207 -6.37 35.93 27.10
C PRO A 207 -6.36 37.39 26.63
N GLN A 208 -7.53 38.02 26.52
CA GLN A 208 -7.65 39.44 26.22
C GLN A 208 -6.83 40.27 27.24
N GLY A 209 -5.67 40.76 26.78
CA GLY A 209 -4.83 41.84 27.32
C GLY A 209 -4.75 42.08 28.83
N ASP A 210 -3.65 41.66 29.45
CA ASP A 210 -2.82 42.56 30.28
C ASP A 210 -1.33 42.14 30.22
N GLY A 211 -0.44 43.12 30.32
CA GLY A 211 0.97 43.01 29.94
C GLY A 211 1.90 42.60 31.08
N THR A 212 1.76 41.39 31.64
CA THR A 212 2.81 40.83 32.52
C THR A 212 3.10 39.37 32.21
N ARG A 213 4.32 39.10 31.73
CA ARG A 213 4.79 37.79 31.30
C ARG A 213 5.64 37.15 32.40
N GLN A 214 5.22 36.00 32.91
CA GLN A 214 5.98 35.19 33.88
C GLN A 214 6.61 33.97 33.18
N PRO A 215 7.86 33.58 33.51
CA PRO A 215 8.54 32.48 32.83
C PRO A 215 8.07 31.12 33.35
N VAL A 216 7.73 30.22 32.42
CA VAL A 216 7.36 28.82 32.72
C VAL A 216 8.58 27.92 32.50
N ARG A 217 8.82 27.03 33.47
CA ARG A 217 9.99 26.14 33.57
C ARG A 217 9.97 25.00 32.52
N ASP A 218 11.17 24.61 32.12
CA ASP A 218 11.56 23.55 31.19
C ASP A 218 10.61 22.36 31.07
N LYS A 219 10.14 22.09 29.83
CA LYS A 219 9.68 20.77 29.37
C LYS A 219 10.22 20.50 27.98
N ILE A 220 10.84 19.34 27.81
CA ILE A 220 11.30 18.80 26.52
C ILE A 220 10.06 18.31 25.74
N LEU A 221 9.93 18.74 24.48
CA LEU A 221 8.94 18.27 23.50
C LEU A 221 9.51 17.13 22.64
#